data_AF-A0A819W4L3-F1
#
_entry.id   AF-A0A819W4L3-F1
#
_cell.length_a   1.000
_cell.length_b   1.000
_cell.length_c   1.000
_cell.angle_alpha   90.00
_cell.angle_beta   90.00
_cell.angle_gamma   90.00
#
_symmetry.space_group_name_H-M   'P 1'
#
loop_
_entity.id
_entity.type
_entity.pdbx_description
1 polymer ?
#
loop_
_entity_poly.entity_id
_entity_poly.type
_entity_poly.pdbx_seq_one_letter_code
_entity_poly.pdbx_strand_id
1 'polypeptide(L)'
;MALAKEYVESLGWDNVLFDSSHDKCYCIKCYPASWSDMADAGGQKYVIPRGWARIGLHVDAAIVGVNDIWNKWIVTFHGTSLLAAKSILHNRQFCLPGDKLIDGTLLGIRPGHIPDKKHIYTSPTIAYSGLPVYSTKHDFNSSKNYCAYTVQIVLQCRQKPGSYTVQGETVNARTTRLCPFISNDDIDYYTEIRGSLVAYGLLVKVI
;
A
#
# COMPACT_ATOMS: atom_id res chain seq x y z
N MET A 1 14.03 4.44 -8.46
CA MET A 1 12.99 4.91 -9.39
C MET A 1 13.04 4.15 -10.72
N ALA A 2 14.12 4.21 -11.50
CA ALA A 2 14.18 3.53 -12.81
C ALA A 2 13.82 2.03 -12.76
N LEU A 3 14.44 1.25 -11.87
CA LEU A 3 14.11 -0.17 -11.68
C LEU A 3 12.65 -0.40 -11.25
N ALA A 4 12.09 0.50 -10.44
CA ALA A 4 10.69 0.39 -10.03
C ALA A 4 9.73 0.64 -11.21
N LYS A 5 10.05 1.62 -12.07
CA LYS A 5 9.30 1.86 -13.31
C LYS A 5 9.39 0.68 -14.27
N GLU A 6 10.60 0.17 -14.49
CA GLU A 6 10.80 -1.01 -15.33
C GLU A 6 10.03 -2.23 -14.80
N TYR A 7 10.05 -2.44 -13.48
CA TYR A 7 9.25 -3.50 -12.86
C TYR A 7 7.76 -3.31 -13.15
N VAL A 8 7.21 -2.10 -12.95
CA VAL A 8 5.79 -1.84 -13.22
C VAL A 8 5.44 -1.97 -14.70
N GLU A 9 6.31 -1.51 -15.60
CA GLU A 9 6.20 -1.75 -17.06
C GLU A 9 6.10 -3.26 -17.36
N SER A 10 6.93 -4.08 -16.71
CA SER A 10 6.96 -5.53 -16.91
C SER A 10 5.68 -6.26 -16.43
N LEU A 11 4.86 -5.62 -15.57
CA LEU A 11 3.60 -6.20 -15.10
C LEU A 11 2.52 -6.23 -16.19
N GLY A 12 2.68 -5.45 -17.28
CA GLY A 12 1.70 -5.35 -18.35
C GLY A 12 0.33 -4.87 -17.87
N TRP A 13 0.30 -4.01 -16.86
CA TRP A 13 -0.94 -3.36 -16.41
C TRP A 13 -1.25 -2.17 -17.30
N ASP A 14 -2.54 -1.85 -17.44
CA ASP A 14 -2.97 -0.75 -18.32
C ASP A 14 -2.39 0.58 -17.86
N ASN A 15 -1.78 1.33 -18.78
CA ASN A 15 -1.19 2.63 -18.53
C ASN A 15 -2.21 3.65 -18.01
N VAL A 16 -3.50 3.48 -18.29
CA VAL A 16 -4.58 4.34 -17.77
C VAL A 16 -4.71 4.30 -16.24
N LEU A 17 -4.16 3.27 -15.59
CA LEU A 17 -4.15 3.15 -14.14
C LEU A 17 -3.11 4.07 -13.48
N PHE A 18 -2.18 4.63 -14.26
CA PHE A 18 -1.01 5.33 -13.74
C PHE A 18 -1.01 6.81 -14.10
N ASP A 19 -0.43 7.61 -13.21
CA ASP A 19 -0.17 9.03 -13.42
C ASP A 19 1.26 9.35 -12.96
N SER A 20 2.17 9.40 -13.94
CA SER A 20 3.59 9.61 -13.68
C SER A 20 3.92 11.00 -13.09
N SER A 21 2.99 11.96 -13.17
CA SER A 21 3.17 13.28 -12.52
C SER A 21 3.20 13.18 -11.00
N HIS A 22 2.73 12.05 -10.44
CA HIS A 22 2.68 11.78 -9.01
C HIS A 22 3.75 10.79 -8.52
N ASP A 23 4.66 10.38 -9.40
CA ASP A 23 5.80 9.53 -9.05
C ASP A 23 6.67 10.18 -7.97
N LYS A 24 7.16 9.38 -7.03
CA LYS A 24 8.07 9.87 -5.98
C LYS A 24 9.10 8.84 -5.57
N CYS A 25 10.36 9.23 -5.52
CA CYS A 25 11.44 8.37 -5.06
C CYS A 25 11.77 8.69 -3.60
N TYR A 26 11.81 7.68 -2.74
CA TYR A 26 12.18 7.83 -1.33
C TYR A 26 13.52 7.16 -0.99
N CYS A 27 14.40 6.99 -1.99
CA CYS A 27 15.78 6.56 -1.72
C CYS A 27 16.56 7.67 -1.00
N ILE A 28 17.70 7.32 -0.40
CA ILE A 28 18.50 8.27 0.39
C ILE A 28 18.95 9.52 -0.39
N LYS A 29 19.06 9.43 -1.72
CA LYS A 29 19.40 10.57 -2.59
C LYS A 29 18.21 11.50 -2.81
N CYS A 30 17.01 10.96 -2.96
CA CYS A 30 15.80 11.73 -3.30
C CYS A 30 15.01 12.20 -2.06
N TYR A 31 15.17 11.50 -0.94
CA TYR A 31 14.56 11.82 0.35
C TYR A 31 15.62 11.56 1.45
N PRO A 32 16.51 12.53 1.73
CA PRO A 32 17.67 12.33 2.60
C PRO A 32 17.29 12.12 4.06
N ALA A 33 18.19 11.53 4.85
CA ALA A 33 17.97 11.21 6.25
C ALA A 33 17.72 12.45 7.13
N SER A 34 18.15 13.63 6.68
CA SER A 34 17.89 14.90 7.36
C SER A 34 16.42 15.37 7.29
N TRP A 35 15.62 14.79 6.39
CA TRP A 35 14.19 15.12 6.29
C TRP A 35 13.36 14.34 7.31
N SER A 36 12.14 14.79 7.60
CA SER A 36 11.26 14.12 8.57
C SER A 36 10.92 12.69 8.13
N ASP A 37 10.91 11.76 9.10
CA ASP A 37 10.45 10.38 8.91
C ASP A 37 8.93 10.22 8.94
N MET A 38 8.22 11.26 9.38
CA MET A 38 6.77 11.28 9.43
C MET A 38 6.22 12.52 8.72
N ALA A 39 5.02 12.41 8.16
CA ALA A 39 4.26 13.54 7.66
C ALA A 39 2.82 13.49 8.17
N ASP A 40 2.16 14.64 8.23
CA ASP A 40 0.74 14.74 8.53
C ASP A 40 -0.09 14.67 7.25
N ALA A 41 -1.21 13.95 7.32
CA ALA A 41 -2.24 13.98 6.30
C ALA A 41 -3.61 13.73 6.97
N GLY A 42 -4.58 14.59 6.71
CA GLY A 42 -5.92 14.45 7.31
C GLY A 42 -5.93 14.55 8.83
N GLY A 43 -4.95 15.25 9.43
CA GLY A 43 -4.82 15.38 10.89
C GLY A 43 -4.20 14.16 11.57
N GLN A 44 -3.62 13.24 10.81
CA GLN A 44 -2.94 12.06 11.35
C GLN A 44 -1.56 11.88 10.74
N LYS A 45 -0.59 11.55 11.59
CA LYS A 45 0.78 11.26 11.15
C LYS A 45 0.89 9.86 10.55
N TYR A 46 1.67 9.76 9.47
CA TYR A 46 2.06 8.49 8.85
C TYR A 46 3.58 8.48 8.61
N VAL A 47 4.16 7.28 8.49
CA VAL A 47 5.60 7.09 8.28
C VAL A 47 5.93 7.20 6.79
N ILE A 48 6.93 7.99 6.47
CA ILE A 48 7.44 8.14 5.10
C ILE A 48 8.05 6.82 4.63
N PRO A 49 7.70 6.31 3.44
CA PRO A 49 8.16 5.01 2.96
C PRO A 49 9.60 5.07 2.40
N ARG A 50 10.57 5.42 3.25
CA ARG A 50 11.99 5.47 2.87
C ARG A 50 12.46 4.14 2.29
N GLY A 51 13.26 4.22 1.21
CA GLY A 51 13.73 3.07 0.45
C GLY A 51 12.76 2.56 -0.61
N TRP A 52 11.53 3.09 -0.68
CA TRP A 52 10.55 2.73 -1.71
C TRP A 52 10.51 3.77 -2.84
N ALA A 53 9.94 3.37 -3.97
CA ALA A 53 9.52 4.28 -5.03
C ALA A 53 8.00 4.21 -5.17
N ARG A 54 7.32 5.36 -5.15
CA ARG A 54 5.91 5.46 -5.52
C ARG A 54 5.81 5.63 -7.02
N ILE A 55 5.10 4.71 -7.66
CA ILE A 55 4.55 4.90 -8.99
C ILE A 55 3.13 5.48 -8.81
N GLY A 56 2.90 6.68 -9.34
CA GLY A 56 1.65 7.41 -9.19
C GLY A 56 0.50 6.67 -9.84
N LEU A 57 -0.63 6.61 -9.15
CA LEU A 57 -1.86 6.01 -9.69
C LEU A 57 -2.83 7.12 -10.10
N HIS A 58 -3.59 6.87 -11.17
CA HIS A 58 -4.70 7.72 -11.54
C HIS A 58 -5.81 7.61 -10.48
N VAL A 59 -6.32 8.76 -10.05
CA VAL A 59 -7.39 8.85 -9.05
C VAL A 59 -8.51 9.71 -9.60
N ASP A 60 -9.74 9.22 -9.49
CA ASP A 60 -10.92 9.89 -10.02
C ASP A 60 -11.15 11.26 -9.37
N ALA A 61 -11.05 12.32 -10.19
CA ALA A 61 -11.15 13.70 -9.72
C ALA A 61 -12.52 14.04 -9.14
N ALA A 62 -13.61 13.42 -9.62
CA ALA A 62 -14.95 13.66 -9.10
C ALA A 62 -15.09 13.07 -7.68
N ILE A 63 -14.60 11.83 -7.48
CA ILE A 63 -14.59 11.19 -6.16
C ILE A 63 -13.75 12.01 -5.18
N VAL A 64 -12.58 12.49 -5.62
CA VAL A 64 -11.70 13.37 -4.84
C VAL A 64 -12.42 14.65 -4.42
N GLY A 65 -13.03 15.35 -5.38
CA GLY A 65 -13.67 16.65 -5.14
C GLY A 65 -14.84 16.56 -4.17
N VAL A 66 -15.72 15.57 -4.35
CA VAL A 66 -16.91 15.39 -3.49
C VAL A 66 -16.53 15.05 -2.05
N ASN A 67 -15.45 14.30 -1.83
CA ASN A 67 -15.04 13.85 -0.50
C ASN A 67 -13.91 14.70 0.13
N ASP A 68 -13.37 15.66 -0.61
CA ASP A 68 -12.19 16.46 -0.23
C ASP A 68 -11.03 15.57 0.26
N ILE A 69 -10.74 14.53 -0.52
CA ILE A 69 -9.88 13.40 -0.12
C ILE A 69 -8.48 13.88 0.28
N TRP A 70 -7.89 14.80 -0.50
CA TRP A 70 -6.50 15.19 -0.28
C TRP A 70 -6.26 15.94 1.01
N ASN A 71 -7.28 16.68 1.48
CA ASN A 71 -7.19 17.48 2.70
C ASN A 71 -7.71 16.74 3.92
N LYS A 72 -8.79 15.95 3.78
CA LYS A 72 -9.47 15.32 4.92
C LYS A 72 -9.02 13.89 5.21
N TRP A 73 -8.63 13.12 4.20
CA TRP A 73 -8.39 11.69 4.39
C TRP A 73 -6.95 11.42 4.83
N ILE A 74 -6.81 10.52 5.79
CA ILE A 74 -5.49 10.12 6.32
C ILE A 74 -4.73 9.30 5.28
N VAL A 75 -3.42 9.18 5.43
CA VAL A 75 -2.59 8.30 4.59
C VAL A 75 -2.31 6.98 5.31
N THR A 76 -2.57 5.87 4.64
CA THR A 76 -2.25 4.52 5.11
C THR A 76 -1.64 3.66 4.01
N PHE A 77 -1.16 2.48 4.38
CA PHE A 77 -0.48 1.52 3.50
C PHE A 77 -1.20 0.17 3.55
N HIS A 78 -1.46 -0.43 2.39
CA HIS A 78 -2.09 -1.74 2.26
C HIS A 78 -1.13 -2.73 1.60
N GLY A 79 -0.65 -3.71 2.37
CA GLY A 79 0.15 -4.82 1.85
C GLY A 79 -0.75 -5.85 1.18
N THR A 80 -0.40 -6.29 -0.03
CA THR A 80 -1.23 -7.23 -0.78
C THR A 80 -0.42 -8.01 -1.82
N SER A 81 -1.06 -8.91 -2.56
CA SER A 81 -0.45 -9.60 -3.71
C SER A 81 -0.62 -8.79 -5.01
N LEU A 82 0.18 -9.09 -6.03
CA LEU A 82 0.04 -8.45 -7.35
C LEU A 82 -1.36 -8.59 -7.95
N LEU A 83 -1.95 -9.79 -7.89
CA LEU A 83 -3.27 -10.04 -8.45
C LEU A 83 -4.36 -9.25 -7.73
N ALA A 84 -4.28 -9.18 -6.40
CA ALA A 84 -5.21 -8.39 -5.59
C ALA A 84 -5.01 -6.89 -5.85
N ALA A 85 -3.76 -6.38 -5.90
CA ALA A 85 -3.48 -5.01 -6.28
C ALA A 85 -4.06 -4.67 -7.67
N LYS A 86 -3.80 -5.50 -8.69
CA LYS A 86 -4.36 -5.32 -10.05
C LYS A 86 -5.89 -5.24 -10.02
N SER A 87 -6.53 -6.12 -9.25
CA SER A 87 -7.99 -6.15 -9.10
C SER A 87 -8.52 -4.88 -8.42
N ILE A 88 -7.85 -4.40 -7.37
CA ILE A 88 -8.21 -3.16 -6.67
C ILE A 88 -8.12 -1.96 -7.61
N LEU A 89 -7.04 -1.86 -8.40
CA LEU A 89 -6.83 -0.75 -9.32
C LEU A 89 -7.83 -0.77 -10.48
N HIS A 90 -8.05 -1.94 -11.09
CA HIS A 90 -9.00 -2.10 -12.18
C HIS A 90 -10.44 -1.77 -11.74
N ASN A 91 -10.84 -2.26 -10.57
CA ASN A 91 -12.21 -2.07 -10.06
C ASN A 91 -12.38 -0.75 -9.28
N ARG A 92 -11.29 0.00 -9.04
CA ARG A 92 -11.24 1.20 -8.20
C ARG A 92 -11.85 1.00 -6.81
N GLN A 93 -11.78 -0.23 -6.28
CA GLN A 93 -12.43 -0.64 -5.05
C GLN A 93 -11.60 -1.72 -4.36
N PHE A 94 -11.32 -1.51 -3.08
CA PHE A 94 -10.66 -2.51 -2.25
C PHE A 94 -11.50 -3.78 -2.14
N CYS A 95 -10.84 -4.92 -2.30
CA CYS A 95 -11.43 -6.24 -2.22
C CYS A 95 -11.53 -6.70 -0.76
N LEU A 96 -12.63 -7.36 -0.41
CA LEU A 96 -12.86 -8.00 0.87
C LEU A 96 -12.77 -9.53 0.71
N PRO A 97 -12.44 -10.28 1.78
CA PRO A 97 -12.53 -11.73 1.74
C PRO A 97 -13.94 -12.20 1.32
N GLY A 98 -13.99 -13.07 0.31
CA GLY A 98 -15.21 -13.50 -0.37
C GLY A 98 -15.43 -12.85 -1.74
N ASP A 99 -14.71 -11.79 -2.09
CA ASP A 99 -14.75 -11.20 -3.43
C ASP A 99 -14.04 -12.07 -4.46
N LYS A 100 -14.43 -11.95 -5.73
CA LYS A 100 -13.67 -12.49 -6.86
C LYS A 100 -12.69 -11.44 -7.39
N LEU A 101 -11.46 -11.86 -7.59
CA LEU A 101 -10.42 -11.07 -8.24
C LEU A 101 -10.67 -11.02 -9.75
N ILE A 102 -9.89 -10.19 -10.46
CA ILE A 102 -10.06 -9.95 -11.91
C ILE A 102 -9.90 -11.20 -12.77
N ASP A 103 -9.21 -12.23 -12.27
CA ASP A 103 -9.05 -13.53 -12.94
C ASP A 103 -10.09 -14.58 -12.50
N GLY A 104 -11.06 -14.19 -11.66
CA GLY A 104 -12.07 -15.07 -11.09
C GLY A 104 -11.66 -15.79 -9.80
N THR A 105 -10.40 -15.64 -9.34
CA THR A 105 -9.92 -16.23 -8.09
C THR A 105 -10.73 -15.71 -6.90
N LEU A 106 -11.23 -16.61 -6.05
CA LEU A 106 -11.92 -16.22 -4.82
C LEU A 106 -10.90 -15.74 -3.77
N LEU A 107 -11.04 -14.50 -3.30
CA LEU A 107 -10.18 -13.94 -2.27
C LEU A 107 -10.52 -14.57 -0.91
N GLY A 108 -9.69 -15.50 -0.45
CA GLY A 108 -9.84 -16.13 0.85
C GLY A 108 -9.31 -15.29 2.01
N ILE A 109 -9.69 -15.70 3.23
CA ILE A 109 -8.99 -15.27 4.46
C ILE A 109 -7.64 -16.02 4.48
N ARG A 110 -6.53 -15.29 4.54
CA ARG A 110 -5.19 -15.92 4.55
C ARG A 110 -4.92 -16.63 5.88
N PRO A 111 -4.14 -17.73 5.90
CA PRO A 111 -3.69 -18.36 7.14
C PRO A 111 -3.02 -17.33 8.08
N GLY A 112 -3.39 -17.34 9.35
CA GLY A 112 -2.91 -16.36 10.35
C GLY A 112 -3.82 -15.14 10.54
N HIS A 113 -4.87 -14.98 9.73
CA HIS A 113 -5.90 -13.96 9.96
C HIS A 113 -6.96 -14.50 10.93
N ILE A 114 -7.56 -13.61 11.74
CA ILE A 114 -8.62 -13.97 12.69
C ILE A 114 -9.84 -14.52 11.92
N PRO A 115 -10.34 -15.73 12.24
CA PRO A 115 -11.55 -16.28 11.63
C PRO A 115 -12.71 -15.27 11.68
N ASP A 116 -13.53 -15.24 10.62
CA ASP A 116 -14.72 -14.38 10.45
C ASP A 116 -14.49 -12.87 10.30
N LYS A 117 -13.25 -12.37 10.38
CA LYS A 117 -12.95 -10.97 10.09
C LYS A 117 -12.79 -10.70 8.59
N LYS A 118 -13.90 -10.31 7.95
CA LYS A 118 -13.91 -9.83 6.55
C LYS A 118 -13.62 -8.34 6.50
N HIS A 119 -12.35 -7.98 6.64
CA HIS A 119 -11.92 -6.58 6.62
C HIS A 119 -10.81 -6.32 5.60
N ILE A 120 -10.68 -5.05 5.24
CA ILE A 120 -9.50 -4.50 4.59
C ILE A 120 -8.59 -3.97 5.70
N TYR A 121 -7.32 -4.40 5.67
CA TYR A 121 -6.31 -4.00 6.65
C TYR A 121 -5.33 -3.00 6.05
N THR A 122 -4.95 -2.00 6.81
CA THR A 122 -4.03 -0.94 6.43
C THR A 122 -3.20 -0.52 7.64
N SER A 123 -2.16 0.27 7.44
CA SER A 123 -1.30 0.75 8.53
C SER A 123 -0.84 2.18 8.27
N PRO A 124 -0.57 3.00 9.30
CA PRO A 124 0.09 4.29 9.13
C PRO A 124 1.58 4.15 8.78
N THR A 125 2.12 2.91 8.72
CA THR A 125 3.52 2.65 8.41
C THR A 125 3.70 1.52 7.40
N ILE A 126 4.52 1.78 6.38
CA ILE A 126 4.90 0.75 5.42
C ILE A 126 5.77 -0.34 6.04
N ALA A 127 6.39 -0.10 7.20
CA ALA A 127 7.19 -1.13 7.88
C ALA A 127 6.33 -2.34 8.27
N TYR A 128 5.07 -2.10 8.63
CA TYR A 128 4.10 -3.15 8.94
C TYR A 128 3.46 -3.71 7.67
N SER A 129 2.85 -2.85 6.83
CA SER A 129 2.18 -3.31 5.61
C SER A 129 3.13 -3.95 4.58
N GLY A 130 4.43 -3.66 4.66
CA GLY A 130 5.47 -4.27 3.82
C GLY A 130 6.02 -5.61 4.33
N LEU A 131 5.55 -6.10 5.49
CA LEU A 131 5.97 -7.41 6.00
C LEU A 131 5.60 -8.52 5.00
N PRO A 132 6.42 -9.58 4.86
CA PRO A 132 6.19 -10.63 3.85
C PRO A 132 4.83 -11.34 3.95
N VAL A 133 4.23 -11.39 5.14
CA VAL A 133 2.89 -11.96 5.36
C VAL A 133 1.78 -11.16 4.67
N TYR A 134 1.97 -9.84 4.55
CA TYR A 134 1.01 -8.94 3.90
C TYR A 134 1.40 -8.65 2.44
N SER A 135 2.66 -8.29 2.21
CA SER A 135 3.24 -7.95 0.90
C SER A 135 4.14 -9.07 0.39
N THR A 136 3.60 -9.90 -0.51
CA THR A 136 4.35 -10.99 -1.16
C THR A 136 5.57 -10.46 -1.92
N LYS A 137 6.67 -11.22 -1.87
CA LYS A 137 7.90 -10.96 -2.64
C LYS A 137 7.79 -11.60 -4.02
N HIS A 138 8.36 -10.94 -5.02
CA HIS A 138 8.32 -11.37 -6.41
C HIS A 138 9.70 -11.29 -7.03
N ASP A 139 10.06 -12.27 -7.85
CA ASP A 139 11.31 -12.22 -8.60
C ASP A 139 11.14 -11.31 -9.82
N PHE A 140 12.17 -10.53 -10.12
CA PHE A 140 12.21 -9.61 -11.25
C PHE A 140 13.57 -9.63 -11.91
N ASN A 141 13.62 -10.00 -13.18
CA ASN A 141 14.84 -9.90 -13.99
C ASN A 141 14.76 -8.61 -14.81
N SER A 142 15.63 -7.66 -14.54
CA SER A 142 15.69 -6.42 -15.31
C SER A 142 16.25 -6.70 -16.70
N SER A 143 15.47 -6.34 -17.71
CA SER A 143 15.88 -6.35 -19.12
C SER A 143 16.89 -5.24 -19.43
N LYS A 144 16.89 -4.16 -18.65
CA LYS A 144 17.75 -2.99 -18.86
C LYS A 144 19.17 -3.19 -18.34
N ASN A 145 19.35 -3.97 -17.27
CA ASN A 145 20.68 -4.22 -16.69
C ASN A 145 21.04 -5.70 -16.48
N TYR A 146 20.18 -6.62 -16.92
CA TYR A 146 20.41 -8.07 -16.89
C TYR A 146 20.65 -8.65 -15.48
N CYS A 147 20.18 -7.97 -14.44
CA CYS A 147 20.28 -8.44 -13.04
C CYS A 147 18.94 -8.99 -12.53
N ALA A 148 19.03 -9.96 -11.63
CA ALA A 148 17.89 -10.48 -10.88
C ALA A 148 17.69 -9.68 -9.58
N TYR A 149 16.43 -9.41 -9.26
CA TYR A 149 16.00 -8.65 -8.09
C TYR A 149 14.84 -9.35 -7.39
N THR A 150 14.68 -9.07 -6.10
CA THR A 150 13.43 -9.35 -5.40
C THR A 150 12.64 -8.06 -5.23
N VAL A 151 11.36 -8.07 -5.55
CA VAL A 151 10.49 -6.90 -5.51
C VAL A 151 9.31 -7.12 -4.58
N GLN A 152 8.93 -6.09 -3.85
CA GLN A 152 7.70 -6.04 -3.06
C GLN A 152 6.84 -4.85 -3.46
N ILE A 153 5.52 -4.99 -3.35
CA ILE A 153 4.57 -3.93 -3.64
C ILE A 153 3.61 -3.66 -2.47
N VAL A 154 3.29 -2.39 -2.26
CA VAL A 154 2.33 -1.92 -1.26
C VAL A 154 1.48 -0.81 -1.89
N LEU A 155 0.18 -0.80 -1.64
CA LEU A 155 -0.67 0.32 -2.06
C LEU A 155 -0.59 1.44 -1.01
N GLN A 156 -0.22 2.64 -1.45
CA GLN A 156 -0.40 3.86 -0.67
C GLN A 156 -1.82 4.36 -0.86
N CYS A 157 -2.52 4.56 0.26
CA CYS A 157 -3.96 4.78 0.29
C CYS A 157 -4.29 6.09 0.99
N ARG A 158 -5.38 6.71 0.57
CA ARG A 158 -6.15 7.64 1.39
C ARG A 158 -7.27 6.87 2.06
N GLN A 159 -7.48 7.10 3.34
CA GLN A 159 -8.52 6.44 4.11
C GLN A 159 -9.41 7.45 4.81
N LYS A 160 -10.73 7.25 4.69
CA LYS A 160 -11.73 8.17 5.24
C LYS A 160 -11.64 8.18 6.78
N PRO A 161 -11.55 9.35 7.43
CA PRO A 161 -11.59 9.42 8.88
C PRO A 161 -12.90 8.87 9.42
N GLY A 162 -12.84 8.16 10.55
CA GLY A 162 -14.01 7.53 11.18
C GLY A 162 -14.55 6.30 10.45
N SER A 163 -13.90 5.82 9.39
CA SER A 163 -14.33 4.62 8.67
C SER A 163 -13.59 3.35 9.07
N TYR A 164 -12.74 3.39 10.10
CA TYR A 164 -11.87 2.29 10.49
C TYR A 164 -11.72 2.22 12.00
N THR A 165 -11.30 1.04 12.46
CA THR A 165 -10.92 0.80 13.85
C THR A 165 -9.42 0.56 13.91
N VAL A 166 -8.79 1.05 14.98
CA VAL A 166 -7.37 0.84 15.27
C VAL A 166 -7.22 -0.34 16.21
N GLN A 167 -6.23 -1.20 15.97
CA GLN A 167 -5.86 -2.30 16.83
C GLN A 167 -4.34 -2.51 16.84
N GLY A 168 -3.91 -3.41 17.73
CA GLY A 168 -2.54 -3.87 17.79
C GLY A 168 -2.16 -4.81 16.65
N GLU A 169 -0.87 -5.10 16.58
CA GLU A 169 -0.29 -6.01 15.60
C GLU A 169 -0.87 -7.42 15.68
N THR A 170 -0.94 -8.09 14.52
CA THR A 170 -1.51 -9.44 14.36
C THR A 170 -0.50 -10.46 13.83
N VAL A 171 0.78 -10.09 13.79
CA VAL A 171 1.89 -10.94 13.30
C VAL A 171 2.66 -11.63 14.42
N ASN A 172 2.24 -11.47 15.68
CA ASN A 172 2.88 -12.01 16.87
C ASN A 172 4.36 -11.57 16.96
N ALA A 173 4.59 -10.27 16.83
CA ALA A 173 5.92 -9.67 16.91
C ALA A 173 6.56 -9.82 18.29
N ARG A 174 5.78 -10.22 19.32
CA ARG A 174 6.21 -10.35 20.71
C ARG A 174 6.80 -9.03 21.19
N THR A 175 8.07 -9.03 21.60
CA THR A 175 8.81 -7.85 22.07
C THR A 175 9.49 -7.08 20.93
N THR A 176 9.40 -7.55 19.69
CA THR A 176 10.03 -6.91 18.54
C THR A 176 9.23 -5.69 18.11
N ARG A 177 9.87 -4.52 18.12
CA ARG A 177 9.27 -3.29 17.62
C ARG A 177 9.22 -3.31 16.09
N LEU A 178 8.02 -3.23 15.51
CA LEU A 178 7.82 -3.31 14.05
C LEU A 178 8.07 -1.99 13.33
N CYS A 179 7.87 -0.86 14.03
CA CYS A 179 8.12 0.46 13.50
C CYS A 179 8.71 1.37 14.59
N PRO A 180 9.79 2.14 14.32
CA PRO A 180 10.36 3.04 15.30
C PRO A 180 9.42 4.19 15.72
N PHE A 181 8.42 4.52 14.90
CA PHE A 181 7.57 5.70 15.11
C PHE A 181 6.14 5.38 15.55
N ILE A 182 5.64 4.18 15.25
CA ILE A 182 4.26 3.77 15.55
C ILE A 182 4.30 2.62 16.56
N SER A 183 3.45 2.68 17.60
CA SER A 183 3.36 1.61 18.59
C SER A 183 2.81 0.34 17.96
N ASN A 184 3.28 -0.83 18.41
CA ASN A 184 2.69 -2.10 17.99
C ASN A 184 1.21 -2.22 18.42
N ASP A 185 0.78 -1.48 19.45
CA ASP A 185 -0.61 -1.48 19.94
C ASP A 185 -1.59 -0.71 19.05
N ASP A 186 -1.08 0.16 18.15
CA ASP A 186 -1.87 1.06 17.31
C ASP A 186 -1.44 1.00 15.83
N ILE A 187 -0.84 -0.11 15.39
CA ILE A 187 -0.20 -0.21 14.07
C ILE A 187 -1.12 -0.71 12.96
N ASP A 188 -2.24 -1.35 13.30
CA ASP A 188 -3.08 -2.08 12.36
C ASP A 188 -4.49 -1.49 12.32
N TYR A 189 -4.92 -1.01 11.16
CA TYR A 189 -6.21 -0.35 10.94
C TYR A 189 -7.07 -1.25 10.07
N TYR A 190 -8.31 -1.48 10.47
CA TYR A 190 -9.21 -2.34 9.70
C TYR A 190 -10.57 -1.70 9.46
N THR A 191 -11.18 -2.06 8.32
CA THR A 191 -12.51 -1.59 7.93
C THR A 191 -13.23 -2.63 7.08
N GLU A 192 -14.56 -2.67 7.20
CA GLU A 192 -15.46 -3.39 6.29
C GLU A 192 -16.18 -2.44 5.30
N ILE A 193 -15.98 -1.13 5.43
CA ILE A 193 -16.71 -0.12 4.67
C ILE A 193 -16.08 0.03 3.28
N ARG A 194 -16.82 -0.39 2.24
CA ARG A 194 -16.44 -0.14 0.84
C ARG A 194 -16.47 1.35 0.51
N GLY A 195 -15.69 1.77 -0.49
CA GLY A 195 -15.51 3.17 -0.83
C GLY A 195 -14.79 4.03 0.23
N SER A 196 -14.33 3.47 1.35
CA SER A 196 -13.63 4.21 2.41
C SER A 196 -12.12 4.34 2.21
N LEU A 197 -11.59 3.73 1.15
CA LEU A 197 -10.18 3.68 0.80
C LEU A 197 -10.02 4.00 -0.69
N VAL A 198 -9.01 4.83 -0.99
CA VAL A 198 -8.61 5.17 -2.36
C VAL A 198 -7.11 4.95 -2.50
N ALA A 199 -6.70 4.01 -3.35
CA ALA A 199 -5.30 3.82 -3.69
C ALA A 199 -4.84 4.95 -4.61
N TYR A 200 -3.71 5.58 -4.29
CA TYR A 200 -3.15 6.70 -5.08
C TYR A 200 -1.67 6.54 -5.41
N GLY A 201 -1.01 5.52 -4.86
CA GLY A 201 0.34 5.15 -5.26
C GLY A 201 0.57 3.65 -5.16
N LEU A 202 1.28 3.09 -6.14
CA LEU A 202 1.88 1.77 -6.06
C LEU A 202 3.31 1.94 -5.57
N LEU A 203 3.56 1.61 -4.30
CA LEU A 203 4.91 1.64 -3.73
C LEU A 203 5.63 0.35 -4.09
N VAL A 204 6.82 0.50 -4.67
CA VAL A 204 7.68 -0.59 -5.13
C VAL A 204 9.00 -0.51 -4.36
N LYS A 205 9.40 -1.63 -3.75
CA LYS A 205 10.73 -1.83 -3.16
C LYS A 205 11.47 -2.87 -3.96
N VAL A 206 12.61 -2.49 -4.51
CA VAL A 206 13.55 -3.40 -5.18
C VAL A 206 14.63 -3.74 -4.16
N ILE A 207 14.86 -5.03 -3.95
CA ILE A 207 15.77 -5.63 -2.96
C ILE A 207 16.86 -6.38 -3.71
#